data_AF-A0A7X7J141-F1
#
_entry.id   AF-A0A7X7J141-F1
#
_cell.length_a   1.000
_cell.length_b   1.000
_cell.length_c   1.000
_cell.angle_alpha   90.00
_cell.angle_beta   90.00
_cell.angle_gamma   90.00
#
_symmetry.space_group_name_H-M   'P 1'
#
loop_
_entity.id
_entity.type
_entity.pdbx_description
1 polymer ?
#
loop_
_entity_poly.entity_id
_entity_poly.type
_entity_poly.pdbx_seq_one_letter_code
_entity_poly.pdbx_strand_id
1 'polypeptide(L)'
;SREQALRRIAKELVRQQIEARQLALFEEIQEESEMSVRALEEQVAVLRQDVERTRELLTRERDDRLSTVLPKRFQVREVRVLPLALTYLVPATAEDLQP
;
A
#
# COMPACT_ATOMS: atom_id res chain seq x y z
N SER A 1 -12.09 5.29 -2.43
CA SER A 1 -10.62 5.16 -2.65
C SER A 1 -10.25 5.74 -4.01
N ARG A 2 -9.07 6.38 -4.16
CA ARG A 2 -8.61 6.98 -5.45
C ARG A 2 -8.53 5.96 -6.58
N GLU A 3 -8.11 4.73 -6.29
CA GLU A 3 -8.13 3.63 -7.27
C GLU A 3 -9.56 3.25 -7.72
N GLN A 4 -10.54 3.33 -6.83
CA GLN A 4 -11.93 3.07 -7.20
C GLN A 4 -12.47 4.19 -8.12
N ALA A 5 -12.06 5.44 -7.91
CA ALA A 5 -12.39 6.55 -8.80
C ALA A 5 -11.77 6.35 -10.19
N LEU A 6 -10.47 6.01 -10.27
CA LEU A 6 -9.81 5.63 -11.52
C LEU A 6 -10.52 4.50 -12.25
N ARG A 7 -10.94 3.45 -11.52
CA ARG A 7 -11.68 2.33 -12.12
C ARG A 7 -13.06 2.73 -12.65
N ARG A 8 -13.73 3.70 -12.02
CA ARG A 8 -15.03 4.21 -12.50
C ARG A 8 -14.83 5.02 -13.77
N ILE A 9 -13.91 5.98 -13.77
CA ILE A 9 -13.62 6.83 -14.94
C ILE A 9 -13.09 5.99 -16.11
N ALA A 10 -12.25 4.99 -15.86
CA ALA A 10 -11.77 4.08 -16.91
C ALA A 10 -12.91 3.27 -17.55
N LYS A 11 -13.93 2.88 -16.77
CA LYS A 11 -15.12 2.19 -17.32
C LYS A 11 -15.98 3.14 -18.15
N GLU A 12 -16.15 4.38 -17.68
CA GLU A 12 -16.88 5.43 -18.40
C GLU A 12 -16.18 5.77 -19.73
N LEU A 13 -14.85 5.86 -19.74
CA LEU A 13 -14.06 6.09 -20.95
C LEU A 13 -14.24 4.97 -21.97
N VAL A 14 -14.17 3.70 -21.55
CA VAL A 14 -14.41 2.56 -22.45
C VAL A 14 -15.83 2.59 -23.02
N ARG A 15 -16.82 2.96 -22.20
CA ARG A 15 -18.20 3.08 -22.63
C ARG A 15 -18.36 4.18 -23.68
N GLN A 16 -17.81 5.37 -23.43
CA GLN A 16 -17.87 6.48 -24.39
C GLN A 16 -17.12 6.19 -25.68
N GLN A 17 -15.99 5.47 -25.63
CA GLN A 17 -15.28 5.02 -26.84
C GLN A 17 -16.13 4.06 -27.69
N ILE A 18 -16.94 3.20 -27.06
CA ILE A 18 -17.86 2.31 -27.77
C ILE A 18 -19.03 3.10 -28.37
N GLU A 19 -19.61 4.03 -27.60
CA GLU A 19 -20.70 4.89 -28.04
C GLU A 19 -20.26 5.80 -29.20
N ALA A 20 -19.08 6.42 -29.12
CA ALA A 20 -18.49 7.22 -30.20
C ALA A 20 -18.30 6.42 -31.50
N ARG A 21 -17.85 5.17 -31.41
CA ARG A 21 -17.71 4.28 -32.58
C ARG A 21 -19.05 3.92 -33.22
N GLN A 22 -20.13 3.86 -32.44
CA GLN A 22 -21.48 3.58 -32.96
C GLN A 22 -22.11 4.82 -33.60
N LEU A 23 -21.74 6.01 -33.13
CA LEU A 23 -22.26 7.30 -33.59
C LEU A 23 -21.47 7.91 -34.77
N ALA A 24 -20.45 7.22 -35.27
CA ALA A 24 -19.62 7.63 -36.42
C ALA A 24 -20.37 7.81 -37.76
N LEU A 25 -21.70 7.64 -37.76
CA LEU A 25 -22.57 7.87 -38.91
C LEU A 25 -22.93 9.36 -39.11
N PHE A 26 -22.70 10.21 -38.10
CA PHE A 26 -22.98 11.65 -38.15
C PHE A 26 -21.72 12.44 -37.75
N GLU A 27 -21.18 13.24 -38.67
CA GLU A 27 -19.90 13.96 -38.50
C GLU A 27 -19.91 14.92 -37.29
N GLU A 28 -20.99 15.68 -37.09
CA GLU A 28 -21.12 16.62 -35.96
C GLU A 28 -21.12 15.89 -34.60
N ILE A 29 -21.79 14.73 -34.52
CA ILE A 29 -21.85 13.91 -33.30
C ILE A 29 -20.49 13.22 -33.08
N GLN A 30 -19.80 12.86 -34.16
CA GLN A 30 -18.49 12.27 -34.09
C GLN A 30 -17.46 13.23 -33.49
N GLU A 31 -17.40 14.48 -33.96
CA GLU A 31 -16.48 15.50 -33.42
C GLU A 31 -16.72 15.77 -31.92
N GLU A 32 -17.98 15.91 -31.50
CA GLU A 32 -18.33 16.13 -30.09
C GLU A 32 -17.96 14.91 -29.21
N SER A 33 -18.19 13.70 -29.73
CA SER A 33 -17.83 12.46 -29.04
C SER A 33 -16.31 12.27 -28.91
N GLU A 34 -15.54 12.64 -29.95
CA GLU A 34 -14.08 12.58 -29.93
C GLU A 34 -13.50 13.57 -28.92
N MET A 35 -14.04 14.80 -28.85
CA MET A 35 -13.63 15.79 -27.86
C MET A 35 -13.93 15.33 -26.43
N SER A 36 -15.09 14.70 -26.22
CA SER A 36 -15.48 14.15 -24.92
C SER A 36 -14.56 13.01 -24.48
N VAL A 37 -14.22 12.10 -25.39
CA VAL A 37 -13.29 10.99 -25.14
C VAL A 37 -11.89 11.52 -24.80
N ARG A 38 -11.38 12.51 -25.55
CA ARG A 38 -10.07 13.12 -25.28
C ARG A 38 -10.02 13.78 -23.90
N ALA A 39 -11.07 14.51 -23.52
CA ALA A 39 -11.15 15.12 -22.19
C ALA A 39 -11.14 14.07 -21.07
N LEU A 40 -11.83 12.93 -21.25
CA LEU A 40 -11.75 11.83 -20.29
C LEU A 40 -10.38 11.16 -20.28
N GLU A 41 -9.73 10.99 -21.43
CA GLU A 41 -8.38 10.43 -21.54
C GLU A 41 -7.37 11.26 -20.77
N GLU A 42 -7.43 12.59 -20.89
CA GLU A 42 -6.61 13.53 -20.12
C GLU A 42 -6.82 13.38 -18.61
N GLN A 43 -8.08 13.32 -18.17
CA GLN A 43 -8.41 13.12 -16.75
C GLN A 43 -7.88 11.79 -16.21
N VAL A 44 -7.97 10.70 -16.99
CA VAL A 44 -7.42 9.40 -16.61
C VAL A 44 -5.90 9.44 -16.55
N ALA A 45 -5.24 10.13 -17.48
CA ALA A 45 -3.78 10.24 -17.50
C ALA A 45 -3.26 10.94 -16.25
N VAL A 46 -3.84 12.09 -15.88
CA VAL A 46 -3.47 12.83 -14.67
C VAL A 46 -3.67 11.98 -13.42
N LEU A 47 -4.83 11.33 -13.28
CA LEU A 47 -5.12 10.51 -12.11
C LEU A 47 -4.21 9.28 -12.02
N ARG A 48 -3.81 8.68 -13.14
CA ARG A 48 -2.83 7.58 -13.17
C ARG A 48 -1.48 8.05 -12.65
N GLN A 49 -1.00 9.19 -13.14
CA GLN A 49 0.27 9.77 -12.70
C GLN A 49 0.27 10.05 -11.19
N ASP A 50 -0.82 10.59 -10.66
CA ASP A 50 -0.96 10.84 -9.23
C ASP A 50 -0.93 9.56 -8.40
N VAL A 51 -1.62 8.51 -8.86
CA VAL A 51 -1.62 7.21 -8.17
C VAL A 51 -0.24 6.56 -8.22
N GLU A 52 0.44 6.60 -9.35
CA GLU A 52 1.81 6.09 -9.49
C GLU A 52 2.77 6.84 -8.56
N ARG A 53 2.74 8.17 -8.57
CA ARG A 53 3.56 8.99 -7.68
C ARG A 53 3.30 8.69 -6.21
N THR A 54 2.04 8.54 -5.81
CA THR A 54 1.70 8.21 -4.42
C THR A 54 2.17 6.81 -4.04
N ARG A 55 2.08 5.83 -4.95
CA ARG A 55 2.61 4.48 -4.74
C ARG A 55 4.13 4.52 -4.54
N GLU A 56 4.85 5.25 -5.39
CA GLU A 56 6.29 5.41 -5.27
C GLU A 56 6.71 6.00 -3.92
N LEU A 57 6.04 7.07 -3.49
CA LEU A 57 6.30 7.70 -2.19
C LEU A 57 6.06 6.73 -1.03
N LEU A 58 4.93 6.01 -1.05
CA LEU A 58 4.62 5.01 -0.02
C LEU A 58 5.63 3.85 -0.01
N THR A 59 6.09 3.41 -1.19
CA THR A 59 7.13 2.38 -1.27
C THR A 59 8.46 2.87 -0.72
N ARG A 60 8.88 4.10 -1.02
CA ARG A 60 10.09 4.71 -0.45
C ARG A 60 9.99 4.82 1.06
N GLU A 61 8.89 5.33 1.59
CA GLU A 61 8.67 5.42 3.04
C GLU A 61 8.65 4.04 3.73
N ARG A 62 8.03 3.04 3.08
CA ARG A 62 8.05 1.66 3.58
C ARG A 62 9.49 1.14 3.65
N ASP A 63 10.25 1.32 2.58
CA ASP A 63 11.61 0.80 2.47
C ASP A 63 12.57 1.53 3.42
N ASP A 64 12.41 2.85 3.61
CA ASP A 64 13.14 3.64 4.60
C ASP A 64 12.84 3.18 6.03
N ARG A 65 11.56 2.88 6.32
CA ARG A 65 11.18 2.35 7.64
C ARG A 65 11.80 0.99 7.90
N LEU A 66 11.74 0.09 6.92
CA LEU A 66 12.28 -1.27 7.04
C LEU A 66 13.81 -1.28 7.16
N SER A 67 14.50 -0.47 6.34
CA SER A 67 15.96 -0.49 6.24
C SER A 67 16.66 0.34 7.31
N THR A 68 16.04 1.46 7.72
CA THR A 68 16.74 2.47 8.52
C THR A 68 16.09 2.68 9.88
N VAL A 69 14.77 2.85 9.92
CA VAL A 69 14.08 3.22 11.17
C VAL A 69 13.96 2.02 12.11
N LEU A 70 13.48 0.87 11.62
CA LEU A 70 13.29 -0.32 12.45
C LEU A 70 14.63 -0.85 12.99
N PRO A 71 15.71 -1.01 12.20
CA PRO A 71 16.97 -1.52 12.75
C PRO A 71 17.58 -0.58 13.79
N LYS A 72 17.42 0.74 13.64
CA LYS A 72 17.86 1.71 14.67
C LYS A 72 17.01 1.64 15.95
N ARG A 73 15.71 1.35 15.83
CA ARG A 73 14.79 1.21 16.99
C ARG A 73 14.94 -0.12 17.71
N PHE A 74 15.17 -1.19 16.96
CA PHE A 74 15.22 -2.57 17.44
C PHE A 74 16.65 -3.14 17.43
N GLN A 75 17.67 -2.29 17.29
CA GLN A 75 19.03 -2.65 17.67
C GLN A 75 18.96 -2.99 19.14
N VAL A 76 18.87 -4.30 19.42
CA VAL A 76 18.95 -4.87 20.75
C VAL A 76 20.24 -4.31 21.31
N ARG A 77 20.12 -3.30 22.19
CA ARG A 77 21.22 -2.91 23.05
C ARG A 77 21.57 -4.21 23.73
N GLU A 78 22.79 -4.71 23.55
CA GLU A 78 23.30 -5.80 24.35
C GLU A 78 23.21 -5.34 25.81
N VAL A 79 22.07 -5.62 26.44
CA VAL A 79 21.89 -5.42 27.85
C VAL A 79 22.85 -6.43 28.44
N ARG A 80 23.97 -5.94 28.97
CA ARG A 80 24.87 -6.74 29.80
C ARG A 80 24.06 -7.22 30.99
N VAL A 81 23.34 -8.32 30.82
CA VAL A 81 22.70 -9.03 31.92
C VAL A 81 23.84 -9.62 32.73
N LEU A 82 24.19 -8.94 33.82
CA LEU A 82 24.86 -9.59 34.93
C LEU A 82 23.98 -10.79 35.30
N PRO A 83 24.51 -12.03 35.29
CA PRO A 83 23.71 -13.16 35.74
C PRO A 83 23.41 -12.94 37.22
N LEU A 84 22.15 -12.60 37.53
CA LEU A 84 21.66 -12.67 38.89
C LEU A 84 21.68 -14.15 39.26
N ALA A 85 22.62 -14.53 40.14
CA ALA A 85 22.66 -15.86 40.71
C ALA A 85 21.37 -16.05 41.52
N LEU A 86 20.41 -16.76 40.95
CA LEU A 86 19.19 -17.16 41.63
C LEU A 86 19.48 -18.45 42.40
N THR A 87 19.73 -18.33 43.70
CA THR A 87 19.67 -19.48 44.62
C THR A 87 18.22 -19.78 44.93
N TYR A 88 17.68 -20.84 44.32
CA TYR A 88 16.41 -21.42 44.73
C TYR A 88 16.69 -22.32 45.95
N LEU A 89 16.20 -21.90 47.12
CA LEU A 89 16.09 -22.78 48.28
C LEU A 89 14.93 -23.73 48.03
N VAL A 90 15.25 -24.96 47.66
CA VAL A 90 14.27 -26.05 47.62
C VAL A 90 14.06 -26.50 49.07
N PRO A 91 12.87 -26.33 49.66
CA PRO A 91 12.59 -26.91 50.96
C PRO A 91 12.62 -28.44 50.82
N ALA A 92 13.28 -29.12 51.76
CA ALA A 92 13.32 -30.57 51.80
C ALA A 92 11.89 -31.13 51.82
N THR A 93 11.60 -32.05 50.92
CA THR A 93 10.33 -32.76 50.89
C THR A 93 10.34 -33.88 51.92
N ALA A 94 9.18 -34.40 52.32
CA ALA A 94 9.10 -35.47 53.32
C ALA A 94 9.83 -36.76 52.90
N GLU A 95 10.11 -36.92 51.60
CA GLU A 95 10.91 -38.01 51.03
C GLU A 95 12.41 -37.86 51.32
N ASP A 96 12.91 -36.63 51.51
CA ASP A 96 14.33 -36.33 51.77
C ASP A 96 14.73 -36.49 53.25
N LEU A 97 13.77 -36.75 54.15
CA LEU A 97 13.95 -36.86 55.60
C LEU A 97 14.00 -38.31 56.10
N GLN A 98 14.08 -39.31 55.21
CA GLN A 98 14.27 -40.70 55.59
C GLN A 98 15.77 -41.04 55.68
N PRO A 99 16.22 -41.77 56.72
CA PRO A 99 17.64 -42.03 57.00
C PRO A 99 18.30 -43.02 56.03
#